data_AF-A0A671XXT5-F1
#
_entry.id   AF-A0A671XXT5-F1
#
_cell.length_a   1.000
_cell.length_b   1.000
_cell.length_c   1.000
_cell.angle_alpha   90.00
_cell.angle_beta   90.00
_cell.angle_gamma   90.00
#
_symmetry.space_group_name_H-M   'P 1'
#
loop_
_entity.id
_entity.type
_entity.pdbx_description
1 polymer ?
#
loop_
_entity_poly.entity_id
_entity_poly.type
_entity_poly.pdbx_seq_one_letter_code
_entity_poly.pdbx_strand_id
1 'polypeptide(L)'
;SHIKENFIARHAGQVSRDNCDHEMGRRGLITTSDSNLCRDTHTFIGAPASRVKSICERAGAPYVGTLTRSFQSFPIVVCHLKNRTARFPYCQYHGRAETRHLAIQCEQGYPVHFEREIFG
;
A
#
# COMPACT_ATOMS: atom_id res chain seq x y z
N SER A 1 10.73 -13.77 8.31
CA SER A 1 11.15 -13.84 6.89
C SER A 1 11.11 -12.43 6.31
N HIS A 2 12.16 -12.03 5.60
CA HIS A 2 12.38 -10.66 5.10
C HIS A 2 11.21 -10.09 4.25
N ILE A 3 10.35 -10.94 3.69
CA ILE A 3 9.16 -10.54 2.93
C ILE A 3 8.09 -9.87 3.82
N LYS A 4 7.93 -10.30 5.08
CA LYS A 4 6.89 -9.80 6.01
C LYS A 4 7.18 -8.37 6.50
N GLU A 5 8.45 -8.05 6.71
CA GLU A 5 8.89 -6.69 7.06
C GLU A 5 8.73 -5.75 5.86
N ASN A 6 8.87 -6.26 4.65
CA ASN A 6 8.75 -5.49 3.42
C ASN A 6 7.33 -4.92 3.25
N PHE A 7 6.26 -5.70 3.47
CA PHE A 7 4.91 -5.18 3.34
C PHE A 7 4.66 -3.99 4.29
N ILE A 8 4.96 -4.17 5.58
CA ILE A 8 4.68 -3.16 6.60
C ILE A 8 5.52 -1.89 6.35
N ALA A 9 6.80 -2.03 6.05
CA ALA A 9 7.67 -0.90 5.76
C ALA A 9 7.20 -0.11 4.52
N ARG A 10 6.72 -0.81 3.49
CA ARG A 10 6.24 -0.19 2.24
C ARG A 10 4.87 0.46 2.38
N HIS A 11 3.93 -0.13 3.13
CA HIS A 11 2.53 0.27 3.11
C HIS A 11 2.03 0.93 4.40
N ALA A 12 2.49 0.55 5.59
CA ALA A 12 1.91 1.03 6.84
C ALA A 12 2.51 2.38 7.29
N GLY A 13 1.72 3.14 8.04
CA GLY A 13 2.12 4.40 8.66
C GLY A 13 1.37 5.61 8.13
N GLN A 14 1.37 6.70 8.91
CA GLN A 14 0.71 7.93 8.53
C GLN A 14 1.44 8.59 7.36
N VAL A 15 0.69 8.91 6.31
CA VAL A 15 1.16 9.64 5.13
C VAL A 15 0.11 10.68 4.79
N SER A 16 0.52 11.93 4.57
CA SER A 16 -0.35 12.96 4.01
C SER A 16 -0.40 12.81 2.49
N ARG A 17 -1.55 13.14 1.89
CA ARG A 17 -1.71 13.18 0.42
C ARG A 17 -0.70 14.11 -0.27
N ASP A 18 -0.20 15.12 0.44
CA ASP A 18 0.74 16.11 -0.11
C ASP A 18 2.20 15.61 -0.07
N ASN A 19 2.46 14.46 0.57
CA ASN A 19 3.82 13.92 0.79
C ASN A 19 4.14 12.68 -0.05
N CYS A 20 3.36 12.38 -1.09
CA CYS A 20 3.56 11.18 -1.90
C CYS A 20 4.98 11.09 -2.49
N ASP A 21 5.51 12.18 -3.07
CA ASP A 21 6.85 12.19 -3.68
C ASP A 21 7.94 11.84 -2.65
N HIS A 22 7.85 12.46 -1.48
CA HIS A 22 8.77 12.23 -0.37
C HIS A 22 8.70 10.78 0.13
N GLU A 23 7.51 10.28 0.45
CA GLU A 23 7.35 8.94 1.02
C GLU A 23 7.67 7.82 0.03
N MET A 24 7.37 8.03 -1.26
CA MET A 24 7.76 7.11 -2.33
C MET A 24 9.29 7.03 -2.45
N GLY A 25 9.98 8.17 -2.41
CA GLY A 25 11.45 8.23 -2.45
C GLY A 25 12.09 7.63 -1.21
N ARG A 26 11.66 8.08 -0.03
CA ARG A 26 12.19 7.65 1.27
C ARG A 26 12.11 6.14 1.47
N ARG A 27 11.10 5.48 0.90
CA ARG A 27 10.86 4.04 1.02
C ARG A 27 11.31 3.22 -0.20
N GLY A 28 11.97 3.84 -1.19
CA GLY A 28 12.46 3.13 -2.38
C GLY A 28 11.33 2.53 -3.23
N LEU A 29 10.21 3.24 -3.37
CA LEU A 29 9.00 2.77 -4.06
C LEU A 29 8.84 3.37 -5.45
N ILE A 30 9.71 4.32 -5.82
CA ILE A 30 9.58 5.14 -7.02
C ILE A 30 9.63 4.31 -8.30
N THR A 31 10.49 3.30 -8.39
CA THR A 31 10.67 2.52 -9.61
C THR A 31 10.07 1.12 -9.52
N THR A 32 9.82 0.52 -10.68
CA THR A 32 9.62 -0.93 -10.78
C THR A 32 10.99 -1.61 -10.75
N SER A 33 11.06 -2.79 -10.12
CA SER A 33 12.30 -3.58 -10.06
C SER A 33 12.83 -3.74 -11.49
N ASP A 34 14.08 -3.32 -11.70
CA ASP A 34 14.82 -3.49 -12.96
C ASP A 34 14.57 -2.45 -14.07
N SER A 35 13.93 -1.30 -13.77
CA SER A 35 13.82 -0.20 -14.75
C SER A 35 13.84 1.19 -14.12
N ASN A 36 14.05 2.23 -14.94
CA ASN A 36 13.82 3.63 -14.55
C ASN A 36 12.35 4.06 -14.73
N LEU A 37 11.44 3.13 -15.02
CA LEU A 37 10.00 3.38 -15.10
C LEU A 37 9.49 3.79 -13.73
N CYS A 38 8.79 4.93 -13.66
CA CYS A 38 8.09 5.32 -12.45
C CYS A 38 6.95 4.33 -12.17
N ARG A 39 6.75 3.97 -10.90
CA ARG A 39 5.60 3.19 -10.45
C ARG A 39 4.33 4.01 -10.66
N ASP A 40 3.32 3.42 -11.28
CA ASP A 40 2.06 4.12 -11.60
C ASP A 40 1.24 4.47 -10.36
N THR A 41 1.19 3.57 -9.38
CA THR A 41 0.40 3.75 -8.16
C THR A 41 1.04 3.05 -6.97
N HIS A 42 0.83 3.61 -5.78
CA HIS A 42 1.13 2.95 -4.50
C HIS A 42 0.17 3.44 -3.42
N THR A 43 -0.28 2.53 -2.56
CA THR A 43 -1.22 2.85 -1.48
C THR A 43 -0.52 2.76 -0.14
N PHE A 44 -0.57 3.85 0.62
CA PHE A 44 -0.21 3.89 2.04
C PHE A 44 -1.45 3.69 2.91
N ILE A 45 -1.31 2.86 3.93
CA ILE A 45 -2.34 2.54 4.91
C ILE A 45 -2.03 3.35 6.17
N GLY A 46 -2.87 4.35 6.44
CA GLY A 46 -2.79 5.27 7.59
C GLY A 46 -3.14 4.60 8.92
N ALA A 47 -2.44 3.52 9.25
CA ALA A 47 -2.61 2.74 10.47
C ALA A 47 -1.27 2.17 10.96
N PRO A 48 -1.12 1.91 12.27
CA PRO A 48 0.05 1.24 12.80
C PRO A 48 0.15 -0.21 12.32
N ALA A 49 1.37 -0.73 12.27
CA ALA A 49 1.67 -2.08 11.78
C ALA A 49 0.83 -3.17 12.44
N SER A 50 0.62 -3.10 13.77
CA SER A 50 -0.18 -4.06 14.52
C SER A 50 -1.64 -4.12 14.04
N ARG A 51 -2.24 -2.97 13.73
CA ARG A 51 -3.61 -2.89 13.21
C ARG A 51 -3.70 -3.51 11.82
N VAL A 52 -2.72 -3.26 10.95
CA VAL A 52 -2.69 -3.86 9.60
C VAL A 52 -2.47 -5.37 9.67
N LYS A 53 -1.55 -5.84 10.52
CA LYS A 53 -1.32 -7.29 10.76
C LYS A 53 -2.58 -8.01 11.23
N SER A 54 -3.37 -7.38 12.09
CA SER A 54 -4.58 -8.01 12.65
C SER A 54 -5.62 -8.43 11.60
N ILE A 55 -5.57 -7.86 10.38
CA ILE A 55 -6.41 -8.28 9.24
C ILE A 55 -6.19 -9.75 8.92
N CYS A 56 -4.95 -10.23 8.99
CA CYS A 56 -4.57 -11.61 8.70
C CYS A 56 -4.81 -12.59 9.87
N GLU A 57 -5.36 -12.11 10.98
CA GLU A 57 -5.59 -12.90 12.18
C GLU A 57 -7.09 -12.92 12.53
N ARG A 58 -7.60 -11.80 13.05
CA ARG A 58 -8.94 -11.70 13.65
C ARG A 58 -9.79 -10.56 13.10
N ALA A 59 -9.22 -9.69 12.28
CA ALA A 59 -9.85 -8.47 11.78
C ALA A 59 -10.11 -8.50 10.26
N GLY A 60 -10.13 -9.69 9.67
CA GLY A 60 -10.47 -9.91 8.28
C GLY A 60 -11.17 -11.25 8.06
N ALA A 61 -11.69 -11.42 6.86
CA ALA A 61 -12.30 -12.67 6.41
C ALA A 61 -11.79 -13.06 5.02
N PRO A 62 -11.89 -14.35 4.65
CA PRO A 62 -11.63 -14.79 3.29
C PRO A 62 -12.36 -13.92 2.27
N TYR A 63 -11.64 -13.56 1.22
CA TYR A 63 -12.13 -12.81 0.07
C TYR A 63 -11.70 -13.54 -1.20
N VAL A 64 -12.14 -13.07 -2.37
CA VAL A 64 -11.94 -13.73 -3.67
C VAL A 64 -10.52 -14.32 -3.81
N GLY A 65 -10.42 -15.61 -4.10
CA GLY A 65 -9.15 -16.33 -4.23
C GLY A 65 -8.43 -16.51 -2.90
N THR A 66 -7.15 -16.11 -2.84
CA THR A 66 -6.30 -16.18 -1.64
C THR A 66 -6.31 -14.88 -0.82
N LEU A 67 -7.16 -13.94 -1.18
CA LEU A 67 -7.22 -12.63 -0.55
C LEU A 67 -7.99 -12.68 0.77
N THR A 68 -7.69 -11.72 1.63
CA THR A 68 -8.38 -11.44 2.89
C THR A 68 -8.90 -10.01 2.82
N ARG A 69 -10.20 -9.83 3.06
CA ARG A 69 -10.84 -8.52 3.17
C ARG A 69 -10.83 -8.07 4.63
N SER A 70 -10.49 -6.80 4.88
CA SER A 70 -10.61 -6.21 6.22
C SER A 70 -12.06 -6.01 6.66
N PHE A 71 -12.38 -6.27 7.92
CA PHE A 71 -13.71 -6.02 8.49
C PHE A 71 -14.02 -4.53 8.65
N GLN A 72 -13.01 -3.73 8.96
CA GLN A 72 -13.15 -2.28 9.09
C GLN A 72 -12.47 -1.58 7.92
N SER A 73 -12.96 -0.39 7.60
CA SER A 73 -12.27 0.51 6.69
C SER A 73 -11.04 1.15 7.34
N PHE A 74 -10.04 1.45 6.52
CA PHE A 74 -8.79 2.08 6.90
C PHE A 74 -8.66 3.44 6.21
N PRO A 75 -8.11 4.46 6.88
CA PRO A 75 -7.59 5.64 6.21
C PRO A 75 -6.46 5.20 5.26
N ILE A 76 -6.52 5.64 4.02
CA ILE A 76 -5.48 5.38 3.02
C ILE A 76 -5.10 6.65 2.28
N VAL A 77 -3.89 6.66 1.75
CA VAL A 77 -3.45 7.61 0.73
C VAL A 77 -2.99 6.82 -0.48
N VAL A 78 -3.67 7.02 -1.61
CA VAL A 78 -3.29 6.45 -2.90
C VAL A 78 -2.45 7.49 -3.64
N CYS A 79 -1.19 7.16 -3.90
CA CYS A 79 -0.25 7.99 -4.64
C CYS A 79 -0.26 7.57 -6.10
N HIS A 80 -0.76 8.43 -6.98
CA HIS A 80 -0.86 8.17 -8.41
C HIS A 80 0.14 9.01 -9.18
N LEU A 81 0.88 8.39 -10.09
CA LEU A 81 1.83 9.06 -10.97
C LEU A 81 1.11 10.12 -11.83
N LYS A 82 1.62 11.36 -11.80
CA LYS A 82 1.04 12.49 -12.55
C LYS A 82 1.23 12.34 -14.07
N ASN A 83 2.42 11.89 -14.49
CA ASN A 83 2.76 11.69 -15.88
C ASN A 83 3.26 10.25 -16.10
N ARG A 84 2.47 9.43 -16.82
CA ARG A 84 2.78 8.01 -17.08
C ARG A 84 4.03 7.78 -17.93
N THR A 85 4.48 8.79 -18.68
CA THR A 85 5.72 8.70 -19.46
C THR A 85 6.96 9.11 -18.66
N ALA A 86 6.79 9.63 -17.44
CA ALA A 86 7.89 10.02 -16.59
C ALA A 86 8.81 8.83 -16.27
N ARG A 87 10.07 9.16 -16.03
CA ARG A 87 11.13 8.24 -15.63
C ARG A 87 11.87 8.85 -14.44
N PHE A 88 12.46 8.00 -13.62
CA PHE A 88 13.33 8.46 -12.53
C PHE A 88 14.47 9.35 -13.10
N PRO A 89 14.81 10.50 -12.48
CA PRO A 89 14.35 11.01 -11.18
C PRO A 89 13.11 11.94 -11.22
N TYR A 90 12.39 12.04 -12.34
CA TYR A 90 11.28 13.00 -12.55
C TYR A 90 9.90 12.45 -12.15
N CYS A 91 9.85 11.42 -11.31
CA CYS A 91 8.60 10.83 -10.87
C CYS A 91 7.89 11.75 -9.88
N GLN A 92 6.67 12.17 -10.21
CA GLN A 92 5.83 13.02 -9.36
C GLN A 92 4.45 12.40 -9.21
N TYR A 93 3.89 12.50 -8.01
CA TYR A 93 2.70 11.80 -7.59
C TYR A 93 1.67 12.78 -7.04
N HIS A 94 0.40 12.53 -7.33
CA HIS A 94 -0.72 13.16 -6.63
C HIS A 94 -1.28 12.17 -5.61
N GLY A 95 -1.50 12.63 -4.38
CA GLY A 95 -2.12 11.83 -3.34
C GLY A 95 -3.63 12.01 -3.32
N ARG A 96 -4.36 10.91 -3.14
CA ARG A 96 -5.79 10.90 -2.86
C ARG A 96 -6.04 10.22 -1.52
N ALA A 97 -6.60 10.97 -0.57
CA ALA A 97 -6.93 10.48 0.75
C ALA A 97 -8.35 9.87 0.75
N GLU A 98 -8.48 8.67 1.30
CA GLU A 98 -9.75 7.94 1.32
C GLU A 98 -9.91 7.12 2.61
N THR A 99 -11.11 6.57 2.79
CA THR A 99 -11.38 5.52 3.78
C THR A 99 -12.03 4.34 3.07
N ARG A 100 -11.38 3.17 3.11
CA ARG A 100 -11.78 1.98 2.34
C ARG A 100 -11.48 0.68 3.08
N HIS A 101 -12.20 -0.38 2.73
CA HIS A 101 -11.77 -1.73 3.09
C HIS A 101 -10.56 -2.14 2.25
N LEU A 102 -9.74 -3.02 2.79
CA LEU A 102 -8.52 -3.49 2.13
C LEU A 102 -8.71 -4.94 1.70
N ALA A 103 -8.27 -5.27 0.50
CA ALA A 103 -8.00 -6.64 0.07
C ALA A 103 -6.49 -6.86 0.04
N ILE A 104 -6.01 -7.80 0.86
CA ILE A 104 -4.60 -8.14 0.99
C ILE A 104 -4.40 -9.64 0.91
N GLN A 105 -3.20 -10.09 0.57
CA GLN A 105 -2.83 -11.49 0.74
C GLN A 105 -2.14 -11.70 2.09
N CYS A 106 -2.50 -12.79 2.76
CA CYS A 106 -1.97 -13.18 4.05
C CYS A 106 -1.23 -14.52 3.95
N GLU A 107 -0.06 -14.62 4.58
CA GLU A 107 0.70 -15.87 4.70
C GLU A 107 1.12 -16.08 6.15
N GLN A 108 0.74 -17.22 6.72
CA GLN A 108 1.05 -17.60 8.11
C GLN A 108 0.69 -16.50 9.13
N GLY A 109 -0.44 -15.81 8.93
CA GLY A 109 -0.91 -14.72 9.79
C GLY A 109 -0.28 -13.34 9.52
N TYR A 110 0.52 -13.17 8.46
CA TYR A 110 1.16 -11.89 8.13
C TYR A 110 0.74 -11.36 6.76
N PRO A 111 0.56 -10.03 6.60
CA PRO A 111 0.29 -9.43 5.30
C PRO A 111 1.55 -9.50 4.44
N VAL A 112 1.41 -9.95 3.18
CA VAL A 112 2.53 -10.09 2.24
C VAL A 112 2.33 -9.32 0.95
N HIS A 113 1.09 -9.05 0.55
CA HIS A 113 0.77 -8.32 -0.68
C HIS A 113 -0.47 -7.45 -0.51
N PHE A 114 -0.44 -6.24 -1.08
CA PHE A 114 -1.59 -5.34 -1.14
C PHE A 114 -2.19 -5.45 -2.54
N GLU A 115 -3.43 -5.93 -2.62
CA GLU A 115 -4.10 -6.07 -3.91
C GLU A 115 -4.76 -4.75 -4.31
N ARG A 116 -5.71 -4.30 -3.48
CA ARG A 116 -6.49 -3.08 -3.74
C ARG A 116 -7.32 -2.66 -2.53
N GLU A 117 -7.69 -1.39 -2.52
CA GLU A 117 -8.84 -0.90 -1.78
C GLU A 117 -10.15 -1.35 -2.44
N ILE A 118 -11.18 -1.62 -1.61
CA ILE A 118 -12.50 -2.02 -2.08
C ILE A 118 -13.60 -1.23 -1.37
N PHE A 119 -14.74 -1.12 -2.03
CA PHE A 119 -15.96 -0.56 -1.46
C PHE A 119 -16.56 -1.49 -0.39
N GLY A 120 -17.26 -0.88 0.56
CA GLY A 120 -17.99 -1.54 1.65
C GLY A 120 -19.06 -2.48 1.12
#